data_AF-A0A660T4E0-F1
#
_entry.id   AF-A0A660T4E0-F1
#
_cell.length_a   1.000
_cell.length_b   1.000
_cell.length_c   1.000
_cell.angle_alpha   90.00
_cell.angle_beta   90.00
_cell.angle_gamma   90.00
#
_symmetry.space_group_name_H-M   'P 1'
#
loop_
_entity.id
_entity.type
_entity.pdbx_description
1 polymer ?
#
loop_
_entity_poly.entity_id
_entity_poly.type
_entity_poly.pdbx_seq_one_letter_code
_entity_poly.pdbx_strand_id
1 'polypeptide(L)'
;MRGILFLDQGESKLNLLIISTLLLSIGSLFISQMEFSRNIFLVLSNILDFLILGFLITEVVLEFRLSVYKTIYIRKNIFSLLFVAVFVSLFFYNKALLFTSLNFEDSGTALLILIIRNIFLLLKVLSRFKRLRTILESIHVHPAQTIFMSFLLVILGGALLLMMPFTAAEGNGLPFLNALFTSTSAVCVTGLIVVDTATYFSIWGQAIILILIQIGGLGIMILSYFTVFVLRRAMSVEDKVLISYMLSDDDMSSISKTMKSIVGITFLIEGVGALILFAGFVKNTTLSTGSLFFYSIFHSISAFCNAGFALFSDSLEGFSSSLLLSGGIALLIITGGISFSVITNLHSVISVKLGKRDRETLGGQSRITLNTKIVLSFSAILLISGTLLFYALEHGGTLKNMNMGNQYLTAFFQSVTLRTAGFNTVSFGSLAPPILVVMMIYMFIGAASGSTAGG
;
A
#
# COMPACT_ATOMS: atom_id res chain seq x y z
N MET A 1 -43.43 12.27 12.83
CA MET A 1 -43.22 11.32 11.71
C MET A 1 -42.86 11.98 10.38
N ARG A 2 -43.54 13.04 9.89
CA ARG A 2 -43.16 13.71 8.61
C ARG A 2 -41.73 14.30 8.58
N GLY A 3 -41.21 14.80 9.71
CA GLY A 3 -39.84 15.35 9.78
C GLY A 3 -38.71 14.31 9.70
N ILE A 4 -38.96 13.06 10.09
CA ILE A 4 -37.95 11.99 10.10
C ILE A 4 -37.80 11.39 8.68
N LEU A 5 -38.92 11.21 7.98
CA LEU A 5 -38.92 10.77 6.56
C LEU A 5 -38.26 11.80 5.62
N PHE A 6 -38.36 13.09 5.91
CA PHE A 6 -37.71 14.15 5.13
C PHE A 6 -36.19 14.20 5.35
N LEU A 7 -35.72 13.90 6.57
CA LEU A 7 -34.29 13.82 6.88
C LEU A 7 -33.65 12.62 6.16
N ASP A 8 -34.32 11.46 6.17
CA ASP A 8 -33.86 10.23 5.54
C ASP A 8 -33.80 10.34 3.99
N GLN A 9 -34.83 10.94 3.38
CA GLN A 9 -34.80 11.25 1.94
C GLN A 9 -33.77 12.34 1.58
N GLY A 10 -33.49 13.28 2.48
CA GLY A 10 -32.47 14.31 2.31
C GLY A 10 -31.05 13.74 2.33
N GLU A 11 -30.76 12.83 3.27
CA GLU A 11 -29.48 12.13 3.35
C GLU A 11 -29.25 11.18 2.17
N SER A 12 -30.28 10.44 1.73
CA SER A 12 -30.18 9.59 0.53
C SER A 12 -29.82 10.38 -0.73
N LYS A 13 -30.45 11.55 -0.94
CA LYS A 13 -30.14 12.45 -2.07
C LYS A 13 -28.75 13.06 -1.96
N LEU A 14 -28.31 13.40 -0.75
CA LEU A 14 -26.97 13.90 -0.49
C LEU A 14 -25.91 12.84 -0.82
N ASN A 15 -26.13 11.59 -0.41
CA ASN A 15 -25.24 10.47 -0.71
C ASN A 15 -25.13 10.23 -2.22
N LEU A 16 -26.24 10.30 -2.95
CA LEU A 16 -26.26 10.19 -4.41
C LEU A 16 -25.46 11.32 -5.09
N LEU A 17 -25.56 12.54 -4.57
CA LEU A 17 -24.80 13.71 -5.03
C LEU A 17 -23.29 13.55 -4.78
N ILE A 18 -22.93 12.98 -3.62
CA ILE A 18 -21.55 12.69 -3.26
C ILE A 18 -20.96 11.62 -4.18
N ILE A 19 -21.72 10.55 -4.49
CA ILE A 19 -21.25 9.49 -5.39
C ILE A 19 -21.11 10.01 -6.83
N SER A 20 -22.09 10.77 -7.32
CA SER A 20 -22.07 11.33 -8.68
C SER A 20 -20.94 12.35 -8.89
N THR A 21 -20.70 13.26 -7.93
CA THR A 21 -19.54 14.17 -7.99
C THR A 21 -18.21 13.44 -8.03
N LEU A 22 -18.10 12.32 -7.31
CA LEU A 22 -16.87 11.53 -7.22
C LEU A 22 -16.62 10.77 -8.52
N LEU A 23 -17.65 10.14 -9.08
CA LEU A 23 -17.59 9.52 -10.41
C LEU A 23 -17.23 10.55 -11.50
N LEU A 24 -17.81 11.75 -11.44
CA LEU A 24 -17.46 12.84 -12.36
C LEU A 24 -16.02 13.33 -12.16
N SER A 25 -15.54 13.42 -10.93
CA SER A 25 -14.15 13.83 -10.65
C SER A 25 -13.14 12.80 -11.16
N ILE A 26 -13.43 11.51 -11.00
CA ILE A 26 -12.62 10.41 -11.56
C ILE A 26 -12.69 10.43 -13.09
N GLY A 27 -13.88 10.63 -13.66
CA GLY A 27 -14.08 10.79 -15.11
C GLY A 27 -13.29 11.96 -15.69
N SER A 28 -13.15 13.06 -14.94
CA SER A 28 -12.34 14.22 -15.32
C SER A 28 -10.88 13.88 -15.46
N LEU A 29 -10.35 13.20 -14.46
CA LEU A 29 -8.96 12.77 -14.44
C LEU A 29 -8.69 11.78 -15.58
N PHE A 30 -9.65 10.90 -15.90
CA PHE A 30 -9.57 10.02 -17.06
C PHE A 30 -9.52 10.76 -18.39
N ILE A 31 -10.47 11.68 -18.62
CA ILE A 31 -10.53 12.46 -19.86
C ILE A 31 -9.27 13.32 -20.01
N SER A 32 -8.73 13.82 -18.90
CA SER A 32 -7.47 14.59 -18.85
C SER A 32 -6.23 13.85 -19.35
N GLN A 33 -6.29 12.52 -19.43
CA GLN A 33 -5.18 11.68 -19.85
C GLN A 33 -5.41 10.98 -21.20
N MET A 34 -6.60 11.09 -21.80
CA MET A 34 -6.85 10.52 -23.12
C MET A 34 -6.32 11.47 -24.21
N GLU A 35 -5.56 10.92 -25.16
CA GLU A 35 -5.10 11.64 -26.36
C GLU A 35 -6.27 11.91 -27.32
N PHE A 36 -7.12 12.86 -26.97
CA PHE A 36 -8.12 13.43 -27.88
C PHE A 36 -7.51 14.55 -28.72
N SER A 37 -8.10 14.84 -29.88
CA SER A 37 -7.81 16.08 -30.58
C SER A 37 -8.07 17.28 -29.66
N ARG A 38 -7.16 18.27 -29.67
CA ARG A 38 -7.12 19.41 -28.72
C ARG A 38 -8.48 20.08 -28.51
N ASN A 39 -9.28 20.21 -29.58
CA ASN A 39 -10.60 20.80 -29.54
C ASN A 39 -11.65 19.93 -28.82
N ILE A 40 -11.64 18.62 -29.06
CA ILE A 40 -12.57 17.68 -28.41
C ILE A 40 -12.24 17.57 -26.91
N PHE A 41 -10.94 17.53 -26.59
CA PHE A 41 -10.46 17.53 -25.20
C PHE A 41 -10.94 18.77 -24.42
N LEU A 42 -10.76 19.97 -24.99
CA LEU A 42 -11.16 21.22 -24.36
C LEU A 42 -12.68 21.28 -24.14
N VAL A 43 -13.49 20.82 -25.09
CA VAL A 43 -14.96 20.82 -24.94
C VAL A 43 -15.40 19.85 -23.84
N LEU A 44 -14.89 18.63 -23.83
CA LEU A 44 -15.21 17.61 -22.81
C LEU A 44 -14.77 18.04 -21.41
N SER A 45 -13.52 18.51 -21.25
CA SER A 45 -13.01 18.99 -19.96
C SER A 45 -13.87 20.14 -19.42
N ASN A 46 -14.27 21.08 -20.28
CA ASN A 46 -15.10 22.20 -19.86
C ASN A 46 -16.49 21.78 -19.38
N ILE A 47 -17.18 20.92 -20.14
CA ILE A 47 -18.50 20.39 -19.76
C ILE A 47 -18.41 19.72 -18.39
N LEU A 48 -17.36 18.91 -18.21
CA LEU A 48 -17.20 18.12 -17.01
C LEU A 48 -16.82 18.98 -15.80
N ASP A 49 -15.97 19.99 -15.97
CA ASP A 49 -15.62 20.91 -14.88
C ASP A 49 -16.84 21.72 -14.43
N PHE A 50 -17.70 22.17 -15.36
CA PHE A 50 -18.98 22.81 -15.03
C PHE A 50 -19.92 21.86 -14.29
N LEU A 51 -19.97 20.58 -14.68
CA LEU A 51 -20.73 19.56 -13.96
C LEU A 51 -20.21 19.37 -12.54
N ILE A 52 -18.90 19.20 -12.32
CA ILE A 52 -18.39 18.99 -10.96
C ILE A 52 -18.63 20.24 -10.13
N LEU A 53 -18.39 21.44 -10.67
CA LEU A 53 -18.65 22.70 -9.98
C LEU A 53 -20.12 22.83 -9.58
N GLY A 54 -21.03 22.56 -10.51
CA GLY A 54 -22.47 22.59 -10.28
C GLY A 54 -22.88 21.65 -9.15
N PHE A 55 -22.49 20.38 -9.26
CA PHE A 55 -22.81 19.38 -8.24
C PHE A 55 -22.22 19.75 -6.87
N LEU A 56 -21.01 20.27 -6.84
CA LEU A 56 -20.26 20.65 -5.65
C LEU A 56 -20.90 21.84 -4.93
N ILE A 57 -21.40 22.83 -5.68
CA ILE A 57 -22.19 23.93 -5.13
C ILE A 57 -23.52 23.39 -4.58
N THR A 58 -24.24 22.55 -5.32
CA THR A 58 -25.50 21.97 -4.83
C THR A 58 -25.32 21.14 -3.56
N GLU A 59 -24.21 20.40 -3.43
CA GLU A 59 -23.89 19.64 -2.22
C GLU A 59 -23.73 20.56 -1.01
N VAL A 60 -22.89 21.60 -1.11
CA VAL A 60 -22.69 22.58 -0.02
C VAL A 60 -24.00 23.26 0.35
N VAL A 61 -24.81 23.63 -0.64
CA VAL A 61 -26.11 24.26 -0.44
C VAL A 61 -27.09 23.31 0.26
N LEU A 62 -27.11 22.03 -0.12
CA LEU A 62 -27.96 21.02 0.51
C LEU A 62 -27.53 20.74 1.94
N GLU A 63 -26.23 20.57 2.21
CA GLU A 63 -25.73 20.38 3.58
C GLU A 63 -26.05 21.58 4.46
N PHE A 64 -25.90 22.80 3.94
CA PHE A 64 -26.26 24.01 4.66
C PHE A 64 -27.77 24.10 4.94
N ARG A 65 -28.62 23.70 3.98
CA ARG A 65 -30.09 23.68 4.16
C ARG A 65 -30.57 22.60 5.13
N LEU A 66 -29.97 21.41 5.09
CA LEU A 66 -30.32 20.29 5.97
C LEU A 66 -29.80 20.49 7.40
N SER A 67 -28.80 21.35 7.60
CA SER A 67 -28.28 21.67 8.93
C SER A 67 -29.31 22.44 9.77
N VAL A 68 -29.70 21.86 10.91
CA VAL A 68 -30.63 22.49 11.87
C VAL A 68 -30.01 23.77 12.48
N TYR A 69 -28.70 23.75 12.76
CA TYR A 69 -27.96 24.87 13.34
C TYR A 69 -26.88 25.38 12.39
N LYS A 70 -27.24 26.37 11.57
CA LYS A 70 -26.39 26.94 10.52
C LYS A 70 -25.04 27.48 11.03
N THR A 71 -25.03 28.14 12.18
CA THR A 71 -23.82 28.75 12.76
C THR A 71 -22.81 27.71 13.23
N ILE A 72 -23.29 26.59 13.79
CA ILE A 72 -22.45 25.47 14.22
C ILE A 72 -21.91 24.72 13.00
N TYR A 73 -22.74 24.55 11.97
CA TYR A 73 -22.35 23.92 10.71
C TYR A 73 -21.19 24.68 10.04
N ILE A 74 -21.28 26.02 9.91
CA ILE A 74 -20.22 26.84 9.32
C ILE A 74 -18.91 26.68 10.09
N ARG A 75 -18.96 26.73 11.43
CA ARG A 75 -17.75 26.63 12.27
C ARG A 75 -17.09 25.25 12.17
N LYS A 76 -17.89 24.19 12.03
CA LYS A 76 -17.40 22.81 11.91
C LYS A 76 -16.85 22.49 10.51
N ASN A 77 -17.40 23.10 9.47
CA ASN A 77 -17.06 22.84 8.07
C ASN A 77 -16.33 24.00 7.37
N ILE A 78 -15.71 24.91 8.13
CA ILE A 78 -15.09 26.13 7.60
C ILE A 78 -14.00 25.82 6.57
N PHE A 79 -13.22 24.76 6.77
CA PHE A 79 -12.21 24.29 5.83
C PHE A 79 -12.83 23.78 4.51
N SER A 80 -13.96 23.07 4.58
CA SER A 80 -14.67 22.57 3.40
C SER A 80 -15.24 23.73 2.59
N LEU A 81 -15.86 24.71 3.26
CA LEU A 81 -16.40 25.92 2.63
C LEU A 81 -15.30 26.77 1.97
N LEU A 82 -14.19 26.99 2.67
CA LEU A 82 -13.04 27.71 2.14
C LEU A 82 -12.44 26.98 0.92
N PHE A 83 -12.36 25.66 0.98
CA PHE A 83 -11.90 24.83 -0.12
C PHE A 83 -12.80 24.98 -1.36
N VAL A 84 -14.13 24.94 -1.19
CA VAL A 84 -15.07 25.16 -2.29
C VAL A 84 -14.89 26.56 -2.89
N ALA A 85 -14.75 27.58 -2.05
CA ALA A 85 -14.55 28.95 -2.51
C ALA A 85 -13.24 29.11 -3.31
N VAL A 86 -12.13 28.52 -2.85
CA VAL A 86 -10.85 28.53 -3.56
C VAL A 86 -10.96 27.78 -4.89
N PHE A 87 -11.61 26.62 -4.91
CA PHE A 87 -11.82 25.84 -6.13
C PHE A 87 -12.65 26.61 -7.17
N VAL A 88 -13.74 27.26 -6.73
CA VAL A 88 -14.58 28.11 -7.59
C VAL A 88 -13.76 29.28 -8.14
N SER A 89 -12.97 29.94 -7.29
CA SER A 89 -12.09 31.05 -7.71
C SER A 89 -11.05 30.62 -8.75
N LEU A 90 -10.36 29.50 -8.50
CA LEU A 90 -9.39 28.92 -9.44
C LEU A 90 -10.05 28.48 -10.75
N PHE A 91 -11.27 27.94 -10.70
CA PHE A 91 -12.03 27.54 -11.87
C PHE A 91 -12.37 28.75 -12.75
N PHE A 92 -12.93 29.81 -12.17
CA PHE A 92 -13.23 31.04 -12.90
C PHE A 92 -11.96 31.72 -13.42
N TYR A 93 -10.87 31.71 -12.65
CA TYR A 93 -9.58 32.26 -13.07
C TYR A 93 -9.01 31.50 -14.27
N ASN A 94 -8.99 30.16 -14.22
CA ASN A 94 -8.57 29.32 -15.34
C ASN A 94 -9.42 29.63 -16.59
N LYS A 95 -10.75 29.70 -16.44
CA LYS A 95 -11.65 29.96 -17.56
C LYS A 95 -11.50 31.36 -18.15
N ALA A 96 -11.27 32.37 -17.32
CA ALA A 96 -10.98 33.73 -17.75
C ALA A 96 -9.67 33.79 -18.56
N LEU A 97 -8.64 33.05 -18.13
CA LEU A 97 -7.35 32.97 -18.82
C LEU A 97 -7.49 32.27 -20.18
N LEU A 98 -8.26 31.19 -20.24
CA LEU A 98 -8.54 30.42 -21.46
C LEU A 98 -9.43 31.20 -22.45
N PHE A 99 -10.31 32.09 -21.96
CA PHE A 99 -11.15 32.97 -22.79
C PHE A 99 -10.38 34.17 -23.35
N THR A 100 -9.38 34.67 -22.61
CA THR A 100 -8.56 35.82 -23.00
C THR A 100 -7.37 35.47 -23.89
N SER A 101 -6.96 34.19 -23.94
CA SER A 101 -5.79 33.74 -24.72
C SER A 101 -6.15 32.69 -25.77
N LEU A 102 -6.48 33.15 -26.98
CA LEU A 102 -6.57 32.29 -28.17
C LEU A 102 -5.19 31.78 -28.66
N ASN A 103 -4.07 32.24 -28.09
CA ASN A 103 -2.71 31.90 -28.55
C ASN A 103 -1.67 31.90 -27.39
N PHE A 104 -1.75 30.95 -26.45
CA PHE A 104 -0.60 30.67 -25.58
C PHE A 104 -0.30 29.18 -25.59
N GLU A 105 0.59 28.79 -26.48
CA GLU A 105 1.09 27.43 -26.63
C GLU A 105 2.20 27.05 -25.64
N ASP A 106 2.87 27.99 -24.97
CA ASP A 106 4.03 27.65 -24.13
C ASP A 106 4.19 28.57 -22.93
N SER A 107 3.42 28.33 -21.88
CA SER A 107 3.76 28.94 -20.59
C SER A 107 3.60 27.92 -19.48
N GLY A 108 4.67 27.72 -18.70
CA GLY A 108 4.66 26.87 -17.52
C GLY A 108 3.54 27.22 -16.53
N THR A 109 2.95 28.41 -16.63
CA THR A 109 1.76 28.83 -15.88
C THR A 109 0.51 28.00 -16.20
N ALA A 110 0.28 27.58 -17.45
CA ALA A 110 -0.85 26.72 -17.80
C ALA A 110 -0.71 25.32 -17.20
N LEU A 111 0.50 24.75 -17.27
CA LEU A 111 0.83 23.48 -16.63
C LEU A 111 0.69 23.56 -15.11
N LEU A 112 1.15 24.66 -14.51
CA LEU A 112 1.08 24.92 -13.07
C LEU A 112 -0.38 25.06 -12.59
N ILE A 113 -1.24 25.72 -13.38
CA ILE A 113 -2.68 25.81 -13.10
C ILE A 113 -3.35 24.43 -13.22
N LEU A 114 -2.99 23.62 -14.23
CA LEU A 114 -3.51 22.25 -14.36
C LEU A 114 -3.06 21.35 -13.19
N ILE A 115 -1.80 21.48 -12.76
CA ILE A 115 -1.26 20.81 -11.57
C ILE A 115 -2.07 21.21 -10.33
N ILE A 116 -2.22 22.52 -10.07
CA ILE A 116 -3.00 23.03 -8.93
C ILE A 116 -4.43 22.51 -8.99
N ARG A 117 -5.10 22.60 -10.14
CA ARG A 117 -6.47 22.11 -10.34
C ARG A 117 -6.58 20.62 -10.00
N ASN A 118 -5.70 19.78 -10.54
CA ASN A 118 -5.73 18.34 -10.31
C ASN A 118 -5.42 18.01 -8.83
N ILE A 119 -4.51 18.75 -8.17
CA ILE A 119 -4.23 18.61 -6.74
C ILE A 119 -5.48 18.93 -5.93
N PHE A 120 -6.18 20.00 -6.27
CA PHE A 120 -7.44 20.33 -5.61
C PHE A 120 -8.50 19.25 -5.85
N LEU A 121 -8.73 18.81 -7.09
CA LEU A 121 -9.69 17.73 -7.37
C LEU A 121 -9.37 16.47 -6.54
N LEU A 122 -8.10 16.08 -6.49
CA LEU A 122 -7.62 14.96 -5.69
C LEU A 122 -7.88 15.17 -4.18
N LEU A 123 -7.48 16.31 -3.61
CA LEU A 123 -7.73 16.62 -2.19
C LEU A 123 -9.22 16.57 -1.85
N LYS A 124 -10.08 16.99 -2.78
CA LYS A 124 -11.51 16.91 -2.62
C LYS A 124 -11.99 15.46 -2.60
N VAL A 125 -11.57 14.65 -3.57
CA VAL A 125 -11.87 13.21 -3.61
C VAL A 125 -11.40 12.55 -2.30
N LEU A 126 -10.15 12.82 -1.87
CA LEU A 126 -9.58 12.36 -0.59
C LEU A 126 -10.43 12.76 0.63
N SER A 127 -10.90 14.01 0.69
CA SER A 127 -11.77 14.47 1.79
C SER A 127 -13.13 13.73 1.84
N ARG A 128 -13.62 13.27 0.68
CA ARG A 128 -14.87 12.51 0.58
C ARG A 128 -14.70 11.06 1.04
N PHE A 129 -13.50 10.48 0.98
CA PHE A 129 -13.26 9.11 1.48
C PHE A 129 -13.66 8.95 2.94
N LYS A 130 -13.48 9.98 3.78
CA LYS A 130 -13.88 9.93 5.19
C LYS A 130 -15.41 9.80 5.35
N ARG A 131 -16.18 10.49 4.51
CA ARG A 131 -17.66 10.40 4.50
C ARG A 131 -18.15 9.13 3.82
N LEU A 132 -17.50 8.70 2.74
CA LEU A 132 -17.73 7.41 2.09
C LEU A 132 -17.56 6.27 3.08
N ARG A 133 -16.52 6.31 3.92
CA ARG A 133 -16.34 5.36 5.02
C ARG A 133 -17.54 5.35 5.97
N THR A 134 -18.06 6.51 6.38
CA THR A 134 -19.24 6.58 7.25
C THR A 134 -20.52 6.07 6.57
N ILE A 135 -20.70 6.30 5.27
CA ILE A 135 -21.80 5.76 4.47
C ILE A 135 -21.65 4.24 4.29
N LEU A 136 -20.42 3.74 4.13
CA LEU A 136 -20.14 2.31 4.08
C LEU A 136 -20.36 1.65 5.44
N GLU A 137 -20.02 2.32 6.54
CA GLU A 137 -20.27 1.86 7.91
C GLU A 137 -21.76 1.84 8.27
N SER A 138 -22.62 2.66 7.63
CA SER A 138 -24.06 2.65 7.86
C SER A 138 -24.81 1.56 7.07
N ILE A 139 -24.17 0.98 6.05
CA ILE A 139 -24.62 -0.26 5.43
C ILE A 139 -24.18 -1.39 6.36
N HIS A 140 -25.07 -2.31 6.74
CA HIS A 140 -24.69 -3.52 7.50
C HIS A 140 -23.84 -4.43 6.61
N VAL A 141 -22.55 -4.10 6.45
CA VAL A 141 -21.61 -4.84 5.61
C VAL A 141 -20.99 -5.98 6.41
N HIS A 142 -20.95 -7.16 5.80
CA HIS A 142 -20.15 -8.27 6.31
C HIS A 142 -18.68 -7.85 6.46
N PRO A 143 -17.93 -8.31 7.48
CA PRO A 143 -16.54 -7.93 7.69
C PRO A 143 -15.66 -8.02 6.44
N ALA A 144 -15.85 -9.06 5.63
CA ALA A 144 -15.15 -9.27 4.35
C ALA A 144 -15.41 -8.14 3.33
N GLN A 145 -16.63 -7.61 3.26
CA GLN A 145 -16.97 -6.50 2.35
C GLN A 145 -16.31 -5.21 2.82
N THR A 146 -16.26 -4.95 4.13
CA THR A 146 -15.56 -3.77 4.69
C THR A 146 -14.07 -3.79 4.37
N ILE A 147 -13.45 -4.98 4.42
CA ILE A 147 -12.04 -5.18 4.07
C ILE A 147 -11.82 -4.99 2.56
N PHE A 148 -12.66 -5.60 1.74
CA PHE A 148 -12.58 -5.43 0.29
C PHE A 148 -12.70 -3.96 -0.10
N MET A 149 -13.68 -3.25 0.47
CA MET A 149 -13.89 -1.83 0.21
C MET A 149 -12.73 -0.98 0.73
N SER A 150 -12.12 -1.31 1.87
CA SER A 150 -10.98 -0.54 2.37
C SER A 150 -9.76 -0.65 1.45
N PHE A 151 -9.43 -1.86 0.98
CA PHE A 151 -8.36 -2.08 0.01
C PHE A 151 -8.65 -1.39 -1.32
N LEU A 152 -9.88 -1.53 -1.85
CA LEU A 152 -10.30 -0.89 -3.09
C LEU A 152 -10.17 0.64 -3.00
N LEU A 153 -10.57 1.23 -1.88
CA LEU A 153 -10.46 2.67 -1.66
C LEU A 153 -9.00 3.15 -1.63
N VAL A 154 -8.10 2.40 -0.98
CA VAL A 154 -6.67 2.72 -0.96
C VAL A 154 -6.06 2.59 -2.37
N ILE A 155 -6.40 1.53 -3.12
CA ILE A 155 -5.94 1.33 -4.49
C ILE A 155 -6.41 2.46 -5.41
N LEU A 156 -7.68 2.84 -5.35
CA LEU A 156 -8.19 3.95 -6.15
C LEU A 156 -7.54 5.28 -5.74
N GLY A 157 -7.39 5.53 -4.44
CA GLY A 157 -6.70 6.71 -3.94
C GLY A 157 -5.23 6.79 -4.42
N GLY A 158 -4.52 5.67 -4.39
CA GLY A 158 -3.15 5.54 -4.88
C GLY A 158 -3.04 5.73 -6.39
N ALA A 159 -3.97 5.16 -7.17
CA ALA A 159 -4.03 5.36 -8.61
C ALA A 159 -4.21 6.84 -8.96
N LEU A 160 -5.15 7.54 -8.30
CA LEU A 160 -5.37 8.97 -8.51
C LEU A 160 -4.17 9.82 -8.10
N LEU A 161 -3.44 9.42 -7.05
CA LEU A 161 -2.19 10.07 -6.65
C LEU A 161 -1.09 9.86 -7.70
N LEU A 162 -0.92 8.65 -8.22
CA LEU A 162 0.12 8.31 -9.21
C LEU A 162 -0.16 8.91 -10.59
N MET A 163 -1.41 9.22 -10.92
CA MET A 163 -1.77 9.97 -12.12
C MET A 163 -1.29 11.43 -12.11
N MET A 164 -0.86 11.93 -10.95
CA MET A 164 -0.51 13.34 -10.81
C MET A 164 0.81 13.66 -11.50
N PRO A 165 0.94 14.82 -12.16
CA PRO A 165 2.16 15.23 -12.86
C PRO A 165 3.41 15.23 -11.96
N PHE A 166 3.29 15.58 -10.68
CA PHE A 166 4.43 15.63 -9.76
C PHE A 166 5.03 14.25 -9.41
N THR A 167 4.32 13.15 -9.70
CA THR A 167 4.81 11.79 -9.41
C THR A 167 5.70 11.24 -10.52
N ALA A 168 5.63 11.79 -11.73
CA ALA A 168 6.48 11.40 -12.85
C ALA A 168 7.71 12.31 -12.92
N ALA A 169 8.87 11.75 -13.29
CA ALA A 169 10.10 12.51 -13.45
C ALA A 169 9.98 13.58 -14.55
N GLU A 170 9.25 13.26 -15.63
CA GLU A 170 9.02 14.15 -16.77
C GLU A 170 7.76 15.03 -16.63
N GLY A 171 7.03 14.95 -15.52
CA GLY A 171 5.88 15.81 -15.26
C GLY A 171 4.56 15.41 -15.95
N ASN A 172 4.53 14.31 -16.71
CA ASN A 172 3.34 13.90 -17.48
C ASN A 172 2.31 13.07 -16.69
N GLY A 173 2.67 12.57 -15.49
CA GLY A 173 1.82 11.69 -14.69
C GLY A 173 1.57 10.33 -15.35
N LEU A 174 1.22 9.31 -14.56
CA LEU A 174 1.02 7.96 -15.09
C LEU A 174 -0.40 7.79 -15.67
N PRO A 175 -0.57 7.19 -16.87
CA PRO A 175 -1.90 6.90 -17.43
C PRO A 175 -2.74 6.05 -16.48
N PHE A 176 -4.06 6.29 -16.41
CA PHE A 176 -4.93 5.68 -15.40
C PHE A 176 -4.77 4.17 -15.28
N LEU A 177 -4.74 3.44 -16.41
CA LEU A 177 -4.66 1.98 -16.39
C LEU A 177 -3.34 1.52 -15.75
N ASN A 178 -2.24 2.18 -16.10
CA ASN A 178 -0.93 1.91 -15.52
C ASN A 178 -0.87 2.35 -14.05
N ALA A 179 -1.50 3.47 -13.69
CA ALA A 179 -1.58 3.96 -12.32
C ALA A 179 -2.43 3.03 -11.43
N LEU A 180 -3.55 2.53 -11.95
CA LEU A 180 -4.39 1.54 -11.27
C LEU A 180 -3.62 0.23 -11.09
N PHE A 181 -2.92 -0.24 -12.12
CA PHE A 181 -2.09 -1.44 -12.03
C PHE A 181 -0.97 -1.28 -11.00
N THR A 182 -0.16 -0.22 -11.10
CA THR A 182 0.95 0.03 -10.18
C THR A 182 0.45 0.22 -8.75
N SER A 183 -0.66 0.95 -8.55
CA SER A 183 -1.25 1.09 -7.21
C SER A 183 -1.79 -0.22 -6.66
N THR A 184 -2.40 -1.06 -7.51
CA THR A 184 -2.87 -2.39 -7.11
C THR A 184 -1.68 -3.27 -6.72
N SER A 185 -0.64 -3.31 -7.56
CA SER A 185 0.59 -4.06 -7.30
C SER A 185 1.30 -3.61 -6.02
N ALA A 186 1.34 -2.31 -5.74
CA ALA A 186 1.93 -1.78 -4.51
C ALA A 186 1.11 -2.16 -3.25
N VAL A 187 -0.21 -1.96 -3.28
CA VAL A 187 -1.09 -2.25 -2.12
C VAL A 187 -1.27 -3.75 -1.89
N CYS A 188 -1.32 -4.55 -2.95
CA CYS A 188 -1.34 -6.01 -2.87
C CYS A 188 0.07 -6.60 -2.73
N VAL A 189 1.10 -5.75 -2.69
CA VAL A 189 2.48 -6.14 -2.36
C VAL A 189 3.01 -7.20 -3.33
N THR A 190 2.69 -7.04 -4.63
CA THR A 190 2.94 -8.04 -5.68
C THR A 190 4.26 -7.81 -6.44
N GLY A 191 4.67 -6.56 -6.62
CA GLY A 191 5.96 -6.21 -7.23
C GLY A 191 6.00 -6.19 -8.76
N LEU A 192 4.87 -6.42 -9.42
CA LEU A 192 4.78 -6.27 -10.87
C LEU A 192 4.68 -4.80 -11.26
N ILE A 193 5.46 -4.41 -12.26
CA ILE A 193 5.53 -3.03 -12.74
C ILE A 193 5.22 -2.96 -14.24
N VAL A 194 4.52 -1.92 -14.66
CA VAL A 194 4.27 -1.62 -16.09
C VAL A 194 5.29 -0.62 -16.63
N VAL A 195 5.85 0.19 -15.74
CA VAL A 195 6.90 1.17 -16.01
C VAL A 195 8.00 1.01 -14.96
N ASP A 196 9.24 1.28 -15.34
CA ASP A 196 10.38 1.18 -14.42
C ASP A 196 10.24 2.16 -13.25
N THR A 197 10.29 1.62 -12.02
CA THR A 197 10.09 2.41 -10.80
C THR A 197 11.26 3.36 -10.54
N ALA A 198 12.47 2.97 -10.96
CA ALA A 198 13.69 3.73 -10.76
C ALA A 198 13.71 5.02 -11.58
N THR A 199 13.26 4.95 -12.84
CA THR A 199 13.43 6.02 -13.83
C THR A 199 12.17 6.83 -14.10
N TYR A 200 10.99 6.21 -14.08
CA TYR A 200 9.75 6.88 -14.44
C TYR A 200 9.26 7.83 -13.33
N PHE A 201 9.36 7.40 -12.07
CA PHE A 201 8.80 8.17 -10.96
C PHE A 201 9.80 9.16 -10.38
N SER A 202 9.29 10.33 -10.00
CA SER A 202 9.99 11.27 -9.13
C SER A 202 10.10 10.69 -7.71
N ILE A 203 10.92 11.32 -6.85
CA ILE A 203 10.99 11.00 -5.42
C ILE A 203 9.59 10.97 -4.76
N TRP A 204 8.68 11.85 -5.18
CA TRP A 204 7.32 11.88 -4.64
C TRP A 204 6.49 10.68 -5.11
N GLY A 205 6.65 10.27 -6.36
CA GLY A 205 6.02 9.05 -6.88
C GLY A 205 6.52 7.80 -6.16
N GLN A 206 7.84 7.70 -5.98
CA GLN A 206 8.48 6.61 -5.22
C GLN A 206 8.02 6.60 -3.76
N ALA A 207 7.90 7.77 -3.12
CA ALA A 207 7.37 7.86 -1.75
C ALA A 207 5.89 7.44 -1.66
N ILE A 208 5.06 7.75 -2.65
CA ILE A 208 3.67 7.28 -2.70
C ILE A 208 3.62 5.75 -2.83
N ILE A 209 4.40 5.16 -3.74
CA ILE A 209 4.50 3.70 -3.88
C ILE A 209 4.91 3.06 -2.55
N LEU A 210 5.91 3.63 -1.88
CA LEU A 210 6.38 3.15 -0.57
C LEU A 210 5.28 3.17 0.50
N ILE A 211 4.48 4.24 0.55
CA ILE A 211 3.35 4.37 1.47
C ILE A 211 2.27 3.33 1.14
N LEU A 212 1.98 3.10 -0.14
CA LEU A 212 1.01 2.10 -0.58
C LEU A 212 1.45 0.68 -0.19
N ILE A 213 2.74 0.36 -0.37
CA ILE A 213 3.34 -0.90 0.10
C ILE A 213 3.15 -1.05 1.61
N GLN A 214 3.47 -0.02 2.39
CA GLN A 214 3.36 -0.08 3.86
C GLN A 214 1.92 -0.32 4.32
N ILE A 215 0.97 0.41 3.72
CA ILE A 215 -0.46 0.26 4.04
C ILE A 215 -0.93 -1.15 3.68
N GLY A 216 -0.52 -1.66 2.52
CA GLY A 216 -0.81 -3.02 2.05
C GLY A 216 -0.27 -4.09 2.98
N GLY A 217 1.04 -4.09 3.24
CA GLY A 217 1.72 -5.08 4.07
C GLY A 217 1.19 -5.12 5.50
N LEU A 218 1.03 -3.95 6.15
CA LEU A 218 0.39 -3.88 7.47
C LEU A 218 -1.07 -4.34 7.43
N GLY A 219 -1.81 -3.97 6.38
CA GLY A 219 -3.20 -4.34 6.19
C GLY A 219 -3.41 -5.85 6.15
N ILE A 220 -2.60 -6.57 5.37
CA ILE A 220 -2.65 -8.03 5.23
C ILE A 220 -2.31 -8.71 6.56
N MET A 221 -1.28 -8.24 7.28
CA MET A 221 -0.90 -8.80 8.59
C MET A 221 -2.01 -8.63 9.63
N ILE A 222 -2.56 -7.42 9.74
CA ILE A 222 -3.63 -7.10 10.69
C ILE A 222 -4.87 -7.93 10.39
N LEU A 223 -5.25 -8.01 9.11
CA LEU A 223 -6.40 -8.77 8.67
C LEU A 223 -6.25 -10.26 8.99
N SER A 224 -5.10 -10.83 8.65
CA SER A 224 -4.81 -12.23 8.87
C SER A 224 -4.81 -12.56 10.37
N TYR A 225 -4.25 -11.69 11.21
CA TYR A 225 -4.32 -11.82 12.66
C TYR A 225 -5.78 -11.80 13.16
N PHE A 226 -6.58 -10.83 12.71
CA PHE A 226 -7.99 -10.74 13.09
C PHE A 226 -8.78 -11.98 12.65
N THR A 227 -8.52 -12.49 11.45
CA THR A 227 -9.16 -13.69 10.91
C THR A 227 -8.84 -14.92 11.76
N VAL A 228 -7.58 -15.12 12.14
CA VAL A 228 -7.17 -16.20 13.06
C VAL A 228 -7.79 -16.00 14.45
N PHE A 229 -7.86 -14.77 14.95
CA PHE A 229 -8.48 -14.45 16.24
C PHE A 229 -9.98 -14.82 16.26
N VAL A 230 -10.71 -14.50 15.19
CA VAL A 230 -12.14 -14.85 15.03
C VAL A 230 -12.32 -16.35 14.86
N LEU A 231 -11.52 -17.01 14.01
CA LEU A 231 -11.61 -18.45 13.75
C LEU A 231 -11.27 -19.32 14.96
N ARG A 232 -10.37 -18.87 15.84
CA ARG A 232 -10.11 -19.53 17.14
C ARG A 232 -11.34 -19.60 18.04
N ARG A 233 -12.35 -18.77 17.79
CA ARG A 233 -13.63 -18.73 18.51
C ARG A 233 -14.77 -19.32 17.68
N ALA A 234 -14.61 -20.54 17.15
CA ALA A 234 -15.77 -21.34 16.74
C ALA A 234 -16.68 -21.58 17.97
N MET A 235 -17.53 -20.59 18.24
CA MET A 235 -18.43 -20.49 19.39
C MET A 235 -19.86 -20.43 18.85
N SER A 236 -20.78 -21.10 19.55
CA SER A 236 -22.18 -21.19 19.14
C SER A 236 -22.82 -19.79 19.10
N VAL A 237 -23.97 -19.65 18.42
CA VAL A 237 -24.72 -18.37 18.40
C VAL A 237 -25.11 -17.93 19.82
N GLU A 238 -25.35 -18.91 20.71
CA GLU A 238 -25.66 -18.71 22.13
C GLU A 238 -24.47 -18.12 22.91
N ASP A 239 -23.25 -18.63 22.65
CA ASP A 239 -22.01 -18.13 23.23
C ASP A 239 -21.70 -16.69 22.79
N LYS A 240 -22.08 -16.31 21.56
CA LYS A 240 -21.92 -14.94 21.04
C LYS A 240 -22.88 -13.95 21.70
N VAL A 241 -24.09 -14.38 22.04
CA VAL A 241 -25.06 -13.55 22.79
C VAL A 241 -24.60 -13.38 24.24
N LEU A 242 -24.10 -14.44 24.88
CA LEU A 242 -23.52 -14.36 26.23
C LEU A 242 -22.23 -13.52 26.28
N ILE A 243 -21.34 -13.63 25.29
CA ILE A 243 -20.15 -12.78 25.17
C ILE A 243 -20.50 -11.35 24.79
N SER A 244 -21.55 -11.07 24.00
CA SER A 244 -21.99 -9.69 23.77
C SER A 244 -22.39 -8.96 25.06
N TYR A 245 -22.76 -9.72 26.11
CA TYR A 245 -22.98 -9.21 27.47
C TYR A 245 -21.72 -9.26 28.36
N MET A 246 -20.69 -10.02 27.96
CA MET A 246 -19.42 -10.24 28.68
C MET A 246 -18.17 -9.74 27.94
N LEU A 247 -18.31 -8.89 26.91
CA LEU A 247 -17.19 -8.20 26.29
C LEU A 247 -16.66 -7.21 27.32
N SER A 248 -15.78 -7.69 28.20
CA SER A 248 -15.00 -6.85 29.08
C SER A 248 -14.10 -5.96 28.23
N ASP A 249 -13.94 -4.71 28.67
CA ASP A 249 -13.03 -3.73 28.05
C ASP A 249 -11.60 -4.29 27.81
N ASP A 250 -11.23 -5.34 28.55
CA ASP A 250 -9.97 -6.07 28.45
C ASP A 250 -9.72 -6.73 27.09
N ASP A 251 -10.73 -7.31 26.43
CA ASP A 251 -10.57 -8.00 25.14
C ASP A 251 -10.32 -7.00 24.00
N MET A 252 -11.05 -5.88 23.98
CA MET A 252 -10.80 -4.79 23.02
C MET A 252 -9.48 -4.07 23.30
N SER A 253 -9.12 -3.91 24.57
CA SER A 253 -7.79 -3.38 24.93
C SER A 253 -6.67 -4.29 24.42
N SER A 254 -6.87 -5.60 24.45
CA SER A 254 -5.89 -6.59 24.02
C SER A 254 -5.68 -6.56 22.50
N ILE A 255 -6.74 -6.47 21.70
CA ILE A 255 -6.63 -6.32 20.24
C ILE A 255 -5.89 -5.02 19.89
N SER A 256 -6.26 -3.89 20.51
CA SER A 256 -5.59 -2.61 20.29
C SER A 256 -4.10 -2.65 20.66
N LYS A 257 -3.76 -3.28 21.80
CA LYS A 257 -2.37 -3.51 22.22
C LYS A 257 -1.61 -4.35 21.19
N THR A 258 -2.21 -5.42 20.67
CA THR A 258 -1.57 -6.25 19.64
C THR A 258 -1.36 -5.49 18.34
N MET A 259 -2.33 -4.71 17.87
CA MET A 259 -2.18 -3.88 16.66
C MET A 259 -1.04 -2.87 16.81
N LYS A 260 -0.96 -2.18 17.95
CA LYS A 260 0.17 -1.27 18.24
C LYS A 260 1.50 -2.02 18.27
N SER A 261 1.52 -3.25 18.78
CA SER A 261 2.71 -4.09 18.79
C SER A 261 3.13 -4.54 17.40
N ILE A 262 2.18 -4.86 16.50
CA ILE A 262 2.46 -5.19 15.09
C ILE A 262 3.18 -4.02 14.45
N VAL A 263 2.56 -2.84 14.49
CA VAL A 263 3.10 -1.62 13.90
C VAL A 263 4.48 -1.27 14.49
N GLY A 264 4.64 -1.35 15.81
CA GLY A 264 5.90 -1.05 16.48
C GLY A 264 7.04 -2.01 16.13
N ILE A 265 6.76 -3.32 16.04
CA ILE A 265 7.76 -4.32 15.65
C ILE A 265 8.12 -4.19 14.17
N THR A 266 7.14 -3.94 13.30
CA THR A 266 7.37 -3.71 11.87
C THR A 266 8.33 -2.54 11.65
N PHE A 267 8.04 -1.36 12.20
CA PHE A 267 8.93 -0.21 12.05
C PHE A 267 10.31 -0.43 12.69
N LEU A 268 10.42 -1.23 13.76
CA LEU A 268 11.70 -1.59 14.34
C LEU A 268 12.53 -2.45 13.37
N ILE A 269 11.93 -3.49 12.80
CA ILE A 269 12.62 -4.39 11.85
C ILE A 269 13.00 -3.63 10.59
N GLU A 270 12.10 -2.84 10.03
CA GLU A 270 12.36 -1.99 8.87
C GLU A 270 13.45 -0.94 9.14
N GLY A 271 13.47 -0.35 10.34
CA GLY A 271 14.49 0.61 10.75
C GLY A 271 15.88 -0.04 10.86
N VAL A 272 15.97 -1.20 11.51
CA VAL A 272 17.22 -1.97 11.60
C VAL A 272 17.66 -2.44 10.21
N GLY A 273 16.74 -2.93 9.39
CA GLY A 273 16.98 -3.31 8.00
C GLY A 273 17.53 -2.16 7.17
N ALA A 274 16.93 -0.98 7.28
CA ALA A 274 17.38 0.21 6.56
C ALA A 274 18.80 0.62 6.95
N LEU A 275 19.19 0.47 8.22
CA LEU A 275 20.57 0.72 8.65
C LEU A 275 21.57 -0.28 8.05
N ILE A 276 21.20 -1.57 8.00
CA ILE A 276 22.02 -2.62 7.37
C ILE A 276 22.20 -2.33 5.88
N LEU A 277 21.10 -1.99 5.18
CA LEU A 277 21.12 -1.68 3.76
C LEU A 277 21.89 -0.39 3.47
N PHE A 278 21.77 0.62 4.31
CA PHE A 278 22.55 1.86 4.18
C PHE A 278 24.05 1.59 4.26
N ALA A 279 24.50 0.80 5.23
CA ALA A 279 25.89 0.38 5.34
C ALA A 279 26.36 -0.45 4.12
N GLY A 280 25.47 -1.24 3.52
CA GLY A 280 25.72 -1.96 2.28
C GLY A 280 25.86 -1.04 1.08
N PHE A 281 24.90 -0.13 0.86
CA PHE A 281 24.91 0.76 -0.29
C PHE A 281 26.08 1.74 -0.27
N VAL A 282 26.48 2.25 0.90
CA VAL A 282 27.66 3.12 1.05
C VAL A 282 28.94 2.45 0.52
N LYS A 283 29.06 1.12 0.63
CA LYS A 283 30.23 0.37 0.14
C LYS A 283 30.15 0.02 -1.34
N ASN A 284 28.93 -0.14 -1.87
CA ASN A 284 28.69 -0.71 -3.18
C ASN A 284 28.25 0.32 -4.24
N THR A 285 27.96 1.55 -3.86
CA THR A 285 27.47 2.60 -4.77
C THR A 285 28.12 3.95 -4.50
N THR A 286 28.17 4.80 -5.53
CA THR A 286 28.75 6.15 -5.49
C THR A 286 27.70 7.26 -5.35
N LEU A 287 26.47 6.90 -5.00
CA LEU A 287 25.34 7.83 -4.89
C LEU A 287 25.51 8.79 -3.70
N SER A 288 24.84 9.95 -3.76
CA SER A 288 24.86 10.92 -2.67
C SER A 288 24.27 10.36 -1.38
N THR A 289 24.80 10.73 -0.22
CA THR A 289 24.37 10.22 1.09
C THR A 289 22.87 10.40 1.34
N GLY A 290 22.28 11.51 0.86
CA GLY A 290 20.83 11.75 0.97
C GLY A 290 20.00 10.76 0.16
N SER A 291 20.41 10.47 -1.08
CA SER A 291 19.74 9.47 -1.91
C SER A 291 19.88 8.05 -1.34
N LEU A 292 21.04 7.72 -0.78
CA LEU A 292 21.28 6.42 -0.15
C LEU A 292 20.36 6.16 1.03
N PHE A 293 20.08 7.19 1.83
CA PHE A 293 19.15 7.07 2.95
C PHE A 293 17.74 6.70 2.49
N PHE A 294 17.23 7.39 1.46
CA PHE A 294 15.92 7.08 0.88
C PHE A 294 15.89 5.68 0.27
N TYR A 295 16.91 5.29 -0.49
CA TYR A 295 17.01 3.97 -1.10
C TYR A 295 17.02 2.86 -0.06
N SER A 296 17.72 3.07 1.05
CA SER A 296 17.80 2.09 2.14
C SER A 296 16.46 1.90 2.84
N ILE A 297 15.73 2.98 3.09
CA ILE A 297 14.37 2.91 3.67
C ILE A 297 13.42 2.24 2.69
N PHE A 298 13.45 2.64 1.42
CA PHE A 298 12.56 2.12 0.39
C PHE A 298 12.71 0.60 0.25
N HIS A 299 13.95 0.12 0.05
CA HIS A 299 14.20 -1.31 -0.09
C HIS A 299 13.98 -2.07 1.21
N SER A 300 14.16 -1.45 2.38
CA SER A 300 13.89 -2.11 3.66
C SER A 300 12.40 -2.42 3.83
N ILE A 301 11.54 -1.42 3.62
CA ILE A 301 10.08 -1.57 3.68
C ILE A 301 9.60 -2.52 2.58
N SER A 302 10.07 -2.33 1.34
CA SER A 302 9.73 -3.20 0.21
C SER A 302 10.12 -4.66 0.49
N ALA A 303 11.30 -4.90 1.05
CA ALA A 303 11.75 -6.25 1.42
C ALA A 303 10.97 -6.86 2.57
N PHE A 304 10.71 -6.10 3.65
CA PHE A 304 9.95 -6.61 4.80
C PHE A 304 8.48 -6.88 4.44
N CYS A 305 7.87 -6.02 3.62
CA CYS A 305 6.52 -6.25 3.15
C CYS A 305 6.46 -7.38 2.10
N ASN A 306 7.59 -7.85 1.56
CA ASN A 306 7.67 -8.77 0.43
C ASN A 306 7.09 -8.16 -0.87
N ALA A 307 7.32 -6.87 -1.10
CA ALA A 307 6.72 -6.12 -2.20
C ALA A 307 7.43 -6.23 -3.54
N GLY A 308 8.75 -6.48 -3.56
CA GLY A 308 9.53 -6.63 -4.80
C GLY A 308 9.81 -5.36 -5.61
N PHE A 309 9.26 -4.21 -5.20
CA PHE A 309 9.60 -2.93 -5.80
C PHE A 309 11.04 -2.55 -5.46
N ALA A 310 11.80 -2.14 -6.47
CA ALA A 310 13.18 -1.67 -6.35
C ALA A 310 13.33 -0.28 -6.98
N LEU A 311 14.32 0.49 -6.51
CA LEU A 311 14.70 1.78 -7.09
C LEU A 311 15.88 1.66 -8.07
N PHE A 312 16.24 0.43 -8.46
CA PHE A 312 17.18 0.15 -9.52
C PHE A 312 16.45 -0.59 -10.63
N SER A 313 16.74 -0.25 -11.89
CA SER A 313 16.09 -0.82 -13.07
C SER A 313 16.37 -2.33 -13.22
N ASP A 314 17.51 -2.80 -12.72
CA ASP A 314 17.93 -4.20 -12.67
C ASP A 314 17.55 -4.88 -11.33
N SER A 315 16.62 -4.29 -10.57
CA SER A 315 16.24 -4.76 -9.23
C SER A 315 17.43 -4.84 -8.27
N LEU A 316 18.02 -6.03 -8.08
CA LEU A 316 19.20 -6.24 -7.24
C LEU A 316 20.27 -7.08 -7.95
N GLU A 317 20.21 -7.24 -9.27
CA GLU A 317 21.17 -8.03 -10.05
C GLU A 317 22.61 -7.54 -9.83
N GLY A 318 22.83 -6.21 -9.88
CA GLY A 318 24.10 -5.57 -9.56
C GLY A 318 24.62 -5.80 -8.12
N PHE A 319 23.77 -6.24 -7.19
CA PHE A 319 24.11 -6.44 -5.77
C PHE A 319 24.16 -7.92 -5.33
N SER A 320 24.04 -8.86 -6.28
CA SER A 320 24.06 -10.31 -6.06
C SER A 320 25.27 -10.81 -5.25
N SER A 321 26.43 -10.17 -5.41
CA SER A 321 27.67 -10.52 -4.71
C SER A 321 27.84 -9.87 -3.33
N SER A 322 27.01 -8.89 -2.97
CA SER A 322 27.13 -8.17 -1.71
C SER A 322 26.37 -8.89 -0.60
N LEU A 323 27.09 -9.44 0.37
CA LEU A 323 26.50 -10.11 1.54
C LEU A 323 25.61 -9.18 2.37
N LEU A 324 25.98 -7.90 2.52
CA LEU A 324 25.18 -6.96 3.30
C LEU A 324 23.85 -6.64 2.62
N LEU A 325 23.85 -6.45 1.30
CA LEU A 325 22.65 -6.08 0.56
C LEU A 325 21.77 -7.31 0.28
N SER A 326 22.29 -8.31 -0.43
CA SER A 326 21.53 -9.52 -0.74
C SER A 326 21.16 -10.28 0.54
N GLY A 327 22.07 -10.43 1.49
CA GLY A 327 21.78 -11.08 2.76
C GLY A 327 20.84 -10.25 3.66
N GLY A 328 20.99 -8.92 3.68
CA GLY A 328 20.11 -8.03 4.44
C GLY A 328 18.67 -8.04 3.92
N ILE A 329 18.49 -7.98 2.61
CA ILE A 329 17.17 -8.08 1.96
C ILE A 329 16.58 -9.47 2.18
N ALA A 330 17.37 -10.54 2.04
CA ALA A 330 16.90 -11.89 2.34
C ALA A 330 16.42 -12.03 3.80
N LEU A 331 17.12 -11.44 4.76
CA LEU A 331 16.70 -11.45 6.17
C LEU A 331 15.36 -10.70 6.37
N LEU A 332 15.18 -9.56 5.70
CA LEU A 332 13.95 -8.78 5.76
C LEU A 332 12.77 -9.57 5.17
N ILE A 333 12.96 -10.21 4.03
CA ILE A 333 11.94 -11.07 3.40
C ILE A 333 11.56 -12.24 4.32
N ILE A 334 12.55 -12.90 4.93
CA ILE A 334 12.30 -14.03 5.84
C ILE A 334 11.53 -13.55 7.07
N THR A 335 11.95 -12.43 7.68
CA THR A 335 11.29 -11.90 8.88
C THR A 335 9.89 -11.37 8.60
N GLY A 336 9.67 -10.76 7.43
CA GLY A 336 8.35 -10.35 6.94
C GLY A 336 7.42 -11.52 6.62
N GLY A 337 7.95 -12.56 5.98
CA GLY A 337 7.23 -13.79 5.63
C GLY A 337 6.97 -14.75 6.80
N ILE A 338 7.50 -14.47 7.99
CA ILE A 338 7.16 -15.18 9.21
C ILE A 338 5.99 -14.46 9.90
N SER A 339 4.97 -15.22 10.32
CA SER A 339 3.79 -14.61 10.93
C SER A 339 4.09 -13.85 12.22
N PHE A 340 3.34 -12.78 12.47
CA PHE A 340 3.49 -12.00 13.71
C PHE A 340 3.29 -12.84 14.99
N SER A 341 2.42 -13.85 14.93
CA SER A 341 2.19 -14.80 16.04
C SER A 341 3.45 -15.60 16.40
N VAL A 342 4.29 -15.88 15.40
CA VAL A 342 5.56 -16.58 15.58
C VAL A 342 6.61 -15.65 16.17
N ILE A 343 6.71 -14.42 15.66
CA ILE A 343 7.66 -13.41 16.16
C ILE A 343 7.43 -13.15 17.66
N THR A 344 6.18 -12.92 18.05
CA THR A 344 5.81 -12.68 19.46
C THR A 344 6.03 -13.89 20.36
N ASN A 345 5.77 -15.11 19.87
CA ASN A 345 6.05 -16.34 20.62
C ASN A 345 7.55 -16.60 20.77
N LEU A 346 8.38 -16.34 19.76
CA LEU A 346 9.83 -16.43 19.91
C LEU A 346 10.33 -15.38 20.91
N HIS A 347 9.85 -14.14 20.80
CA HIS A 347 10.22 -13.08 21.71
C HIS A 347 9.90 -13.43 23.18
N SER A 348 8.73 -14.04 23.46
CA SER A 348 8.37 -14.48 24.82
C SER A 348 9.30 -15.58 25.34
N VAL A 349 9.60 -16.60 24.50
CA VAL A 349 10.50 -17.71 24.86
C VAL A 349 11.93 -17.22 25.10
N ILE A 350 12.44 -16.34 24.24
CA ILE A 350 13.79 -15.77 24.35
C ILE A 350 13.90 -14.89 25.61
N SER A 351 12.89 -14.07 25.90
CA SER A 351 12.88 -13.19 27.09
C SER A 351 12.98 -13.95 28.41
N VAL A 352 12.31 -15.11 28.49
CA VAL A 352 12.41 -16.02 29.65
C VAL A 352 13.79 -16.66 29.72
N LYS A 353 14.32 -17.13 28.59
CA LYS A 353 15.64 -17.79 28.56
C LYS A 353 16.79 -16.84 28.90
N LEU A 354 16.65 -15.55 28.60
CA LEU A 354 17.59 -14.49 28.95
C LEU A 354 17.41 -13.95 30.38
N GLY A 355 16.51 -14.53 31.18
CA GLY A 355 16.27 -14.10 32.57
C GLY A 355 15.64 -12.71 32.71
N LYS A 356 15.14 -12.12 31.62
CA LYS A 356 14.51 -10.78 31.62
C LYS A 356 13.07 -10.79 32.13
N ARG A 357 12.44 -11.97 32.21
CA ARG A 357 11.08 -12.18 32.72
C ARG A 357 10.97 -13.53 33.42
N ASP A 358 10.32 -13.55 34.57
CA ASP A 358 10.11 -14.76 35.35
C ASP A 358 9.11 -15.72 34.68
N ARG A 359 9.32 -17.02 34.89
CA ARG A 359 8.43 -18.07 34.37
C ARG A 359 7.02 -18.00 34.96
N GLU A 360 6.89 -17.54 36.21
CA GLU A 360 5.61 -17.43 36.91
C GLU A 360 4.73 -16.29 36.35
N THR A 361 5.32 -15.19 35.91
CA THR A 361 4.57 -14.06 35.32
C THR A 361 3.98 -14.34 33.95
N LEU A 362 4.43 -15.40 33.26
CA LEU A 362 4.00 -15.75 31.89
C LEU A 362 3.10 -16.99 31.81
N GLY A 363 2.65 -17.55 32.94
CA GLY A 363 1.59 -18.56 33.00
C GLY A 363 1.77 -19.77 32.08
N GLY A 364 3.02 -20.23 31.85
CA GLY A 364 3.30 -21.37 30.96
C GLY A 364 3.54 -21.04 29.48
N GLN A 365 3.51 -19.77 29.05
CA GLN A 365 3.81 -19.31 27.67
C GLN A 365 5.30 -19.41 27.26
N SER A 366 6.13 -20.13 28.02
CA SER A 366 7.55 -20.35 27.71
C SER A 366 7.81 -21.49 26.71
N ARG A 367 6.76 -22.10 26.18
CA ARG A 367 6.85 -23.19 25.20
C ARG A 367 6.62 -22.65 23.78
N ILE A 368 7.41 -23.17 22.85
CA ILE A 368 7.20 -22.94 21.41
C ILE A 368 5.85 -23.55 21.03
N THR A 369 4.94 -22.73 20.49
CA THR A 369 3.61 -23.21 20.07
C THR A 369 3.71 -24.16 18.88
N LEU A 370 2.69 -25.00 18.68
CA LEU A 370 2.62 -25.88 17.52
C LEU A 370 2.67 -25.08 16.20
N ASN A 371 1.94 -23.96 16.12
CA ASN A 371 1.98 -23.05 14.97
C ASN A 371 3.42 -22.58 14.68
N THR A 372 4.14 -22.13 15.71
CA THR A 372 5.55 -21.73 15.61
C THR A 372 6.45 -22.85 15.11
N LYS A 373 6.29 -24.07 15.63
CA LYS A 373 7.08 -25.22 15.18
C LYS A 373 6.84 -25.53 13.71
N ILE A 374 5.58 -25.56 13.28
CA ILE A 374 5.19 -25.87 11.90
C ILE A 374 5.75 -24.79 10.95
N VAL A 375 5.46 -23.51 11.23
CA VAL A 375 5.90 -22.40 10.37
C VAL A 375 7.41 -22.38 10.21
N LEU A 376 8.18 -22.50 11.30
CA LEU A 376 9.64 -22.48 11.22
C LEU A 376 10.19 -23.73 10.52
N SER A 377 9.65 -24.91 10.79
CA SER A 377 10.14 -26.15 10.18
C SER A 377 9.89 -26.18 8.68
N PHE A 378 8.68 -25.86 8.23
CA PHE A 378 8.35 -25.80 6.81
C PHE A 378 9.10 -24.68 6.08
N SER A 379 9.25 -23.51 6.70
CA SER A 379 10.05 -22.42 6.11
C SER A 379 11.51 -22.84 5.95
N ALA A 380 12.10 -23.51 6.94
CA ALA A 380 13.47 -24.02 6.84
C ALA A 380 13.61 -25.08 5.75
N ILE A 381 12.67 -26.03 5.66
CA ILE A 381 12.67 -27.07 4.62
C ILE A 381 12.62 -26.42 3.23
N LEU A 382 11.68 -25.50 2.99
CA LEU A 382 11.55 -24.82 1.70
C LEU A 382 12.79 -23.98 1.39
N LEU A 383 13.30 -23.19 2.32
CA LEU A 383 14.49 -22.38 2.07
C LEU A 383 15.71 -23.24 1.71
N ILE A 384 15.95 -24.34 2.44
CA ILE A 384 17.08 -25.24 2.19
C ILE A 384 16.90 -25.99 0.87
N SER A 385 15.74 -26.61 0.66
CA SER A 385 15.48 -27.39 -0.55
C SER A 385 15.43 -26.53 -1.81
N GLY A 386 14.84 -25.33 -1.76
CA GLY A 386 14.86 -24.37 -2.86
C GLY A 386 16.28 -23.89 -3.19
N THR A 387 17.12 -23.66 -2.18
CA THR A 387 18.53 -23.28 -2.39
C THR A 387 19.31 -24.39 -3.09
N LEU A 388 19.13 -25.63 -2.63
CA LEU A 388 19.80 -26.79 -3.21
C LEU A 388 19.35 -27.07 -4.64
N LEU A 389 18.04 -26.99 -4.92
CA LEU A 389 17.49 -27.19 -6.26
C LEU A 389 17.93 -26.09 -7.23
N PHE A 390 17.89 -24.83 -6.80
CA PHE A 390 18.40 -23.71 -7.60
C PHE A 390 19.88 -23.88 -7.90
N TYR A 391 20.69 -24.16 -6.88
CA TYR A 391 22.12 -24.39 -7.07
C TYR A 391 22.39 -25.56 -8.02
N ALA A 392 21.75 -26.72 -7.82
CA ALA A 392 21.98 -27.91 -8.65
C ALA A 392 21.63 -27.71 -10.12
N LEU A 393 20.54 -26.99 -10.42
CA LEU A 393 20.08 -26.77 -11.80
C LEU A 393 20.83 -25.63 -12.50
N GLU A 394 21.24 -24.59 -11.78
CA GLU A 394 21.90 -23.40 -12.36
C GLU A 394 23.42 -23.35 -12.18
N HIS A 395 24.03 -24.34 -11.51
CA HIS A 395 25.48 -24.37 -11.28
C HIS A 395 26.30 -24.25 -12.59
N GLY A 396 25.85 -24.91 -13.65
CA GLY A 396 26.48 -24.86 -14.97
C GLY A 396 26.01 -23.72 -15.87
N GLY A 397 24.96 -23.00 -15.47
CA GLY A 397 24.32 -21.93 -16.22
C GLY A 397 24.69 -20.55 -15.68
N THR A 398 23.70 -19.85 -15.13
CA THR A 398 23.85 -18.46 -14.64
C THR A 398 24.86 -18.30 -13.52
N LEU A 399 25.09 -19.34 -12.71
CA LEU A 399 26.02 -19.30 -11.57
C LEU A 399 27.48 -19.59 -11.94
N LYS A 400 27.75 -20.11 -13.15
CA LYS A 400 29.06 -20.65 -13.54
C LYS A 400 30.21 -19.67 -13.39
N ASN A 401 29.97 -18.39 -13.69
CA ASN A 401 31.00 -17.35 -13.69
C ASN A 401 31.18 -16.66 -12.33
N MET A 402 30.39 -17.03 -11.31
CA MET A 402 30.48 -16.46 -9.97
C MET A 402 31.44 -17.24 -9.08
N ASN A 403 32.08 -16.54 -8.13
CA ASN A 403 32.84 -17.20 -7.07
C ASN A 403 31.93 -18.10 -6.22
N MET A 404 32.46 -19.20 -5.68
CA MET A 404 31.70 -20.21 -4.94
C MET A 404 30.83 -19.62 -3.81
N GLY A 405 31.37 -18.67 -3.03
CA GLY A 405 30.60 -17.98 -1.98
C GLY A 405 29.41 -17.19 -2.53
N ASN A 406 29.60 -16.51 -3.67
CA ASN A 406 28.54 -15.74 -4.33
C ASN A 406 27.50 -16.65 -4.98
N GLN A 407 27.90 -17.83 -5.47
CA GLN A 407 26.96 -18.81 -5.99
C GLN A 407 25.99 -19.27 -4.90
N TYR A 408 26.49 -19.60 -3.70
CA TYR A 408 25.64 -19.98 -2.58
C TYR A 408 24.74 -18.84 -2.10
N LEU A 409 25.28 -17.61 -2.01
CA LEU A 409 24.49 -16.44 -1.64
C LEU A 409 23.37 -16.18 -2.65
N THR A 410 23.67 -16.27 -3.94
CA THR A 410 22.69 -16.04 -5.02
C THR A 410 21.63 -17.14 -5.03
N ALA A 411 22.02 -18.40 -4.90
CA ALA A 411 21.08 -19.52 -4.82
C ALA A 411 20.17 -19.42 -3.57
N PHE A 412 20.75 -19.02 -2.43
CA PHE A 412 19.99 -18.78 -1.20
C PHE A 412 19.00 -17.62 -1.37
N PHE A 413 19.45 -16.51 -1.95
CA PHE A 413 18.60 -15.35 -2.21
C PHE A 413 17.42 -15.71 -3.13
N GLN A 414 17.69 -16.47 -4.18
CA GLN A 414 16.65 -16.93 -5.09
C GLN A 414 15.65 -17.86 -4.38
N SER A 415 16.10 -18.77 -3.52
CA SER A 415 15.18 -19.57 -2.69
C SER A 415 14.30 -18.69 -1.79
N VAL A 416 14.87 -17.64 -1.19
CA VAL A 416 14.15 -16.69 -0.33
C VAL A 416 13.13 -15.88 -1.12
N THR A 417 13.48 -15.37 -2.29
CA THR A 417 12.62 -14.47 -3.09
C THR A 417 11.35 -15.18 -3.61
N LEU A 418 11.42 -16.50 -3.79
CA LEU A 418 10.29 -17.33 -4.20
C LEU A 418 9.14 -17.33 -3.18
N ARG A 419 9.36 -16.84 -1.96
CA ARG A 419 8.31 -16.66 -0.95
C ARG A 419 7.62 -15.29 -1.09
N THR A 420 7.14 -15.04 -2.32
CA THR A 420 6.38 -13.86 -2.75
C THR A 420 7.09 -12.52 -2.59
N ALA A 421 8.42 -12.44 -2.71
CA ALA A 421 9.14 -11.19 -2.48
C ALA A 421 9.50 -10.41 -3.74
N GLY A 422 9.56 -11.04 -4.91
CA GLY A 422 9.62 -10.37 -6.21
C GLY A 422 10.95 -9.67 -6.57
N PHE A 423 12.02 -9.83 -5.78
CA PHE A 423 13.34 -9.28 -6.11
C PHE A 423 14.17 -10.21 -6.98
N ASN A 424 14.96 -9.63 -7.89
CA ASN A 424 15.82 -10.37 -8.82
C ASN A 424 17.30 -10.08 -8.52
N THR A 425 18.10 -11.14 -8.34
CA THR A 425 19.58 -11.07 -8.29
C THR A 425 20.25 -11.75 -9.47
N VAL A 426 19.47 -12.41 -10.32
CA VAL A 426 19.86 -12.94 -11.62
C VAL A 426 18.73 -12.66 -12.60
N SER A 427 19.08 -12.54 -13.88
CA SER A 427 18.09 -12.37 -14.93
C SER A 427 17.27 -13.65 -15.13
N PHE A 428 15.94 -13.54 -14.96
CA PHE A 428 15.04 -14.69 -15.16
C PHE A 428 14.99 -15.16 -16.62
N GLY A 429 15.33 -14.29 -17.57
CA GLY A 429 15.38 -14.62 -18.99
C GLY A 429 16.54 -15.56 -19.37
N SER A 430 17.55 -15.71 -18.52
CA SER A 430 18.70 -16.60 -18.75
C SER A 430 18.65 -17.90 -17.96
N LEU A 431 17.61 -18.11 -17.14
CA LEU A 431 17.42 -19.32 -16.36
C LEU A 431 16.96 -20.50 -17.22
N ALA A 432 17.39 -21.70 -16.86
CA ALA A 432 16.97 -22.91 -17.52
C ALA A 432 15.46 -23.19 -17.28
N PRO A 433 14.71 -23.70 -18.29
CA PRO A 433 13.30 -24.01 -18.10
C PRO A 433 12.96 -24.93 -16.90
N PRO A 434 13.78 -25.95 -16.54
CA PRO A 434 13.51 -26.77 -15.37
C PRO A 434 13.46 -25.99 -14.05
N ILE A 435 14.33 -25.00 -13.84
CA ILE A 435 14.33 -24.22 -12.59
C ILE A 435 13.10 -23.31 -12.53
N LEU A 436 12.64 -22.76 -13.65
CA LEU A 436 11.43 -21.95 -13.70
C LEU A 436 10.19 -22.74 -13.24
N VAL A 437 10.10 -24.04 -13.59
CA VAL A 437 9.01 -24.91 -13.10
C VAL A 437 9.08 -25.10 -11.59
N VAL A 438 10.27 -25.33 -11.04
CA VAL A 438 10.46 -25.43 -9.58
C VAL A 438 10.09 -24.11 -8.90
N MET A 439 10.52 -22.98 -9.47
CA MET A 439 10.19 -21.64 -8.96
C MET A 439 8.69 -21.40 -8.90
N MET A 440 7.92 -21.78 -9.94
CA MET A 440 6.45 -21.66 -9.93
C MET A 440 5.81 -22.45 -8.78
N ILE A 441 6.27 -23.67 -8.50
CA ILE A 441 5.76 -24.47 -7.37
C ILE A 441 6.05 -23.79 -6.03
N TYR A 442 7.24 -23.21 -5.88
CA TYR A 442 7.62 -22.53 -4.64
C TYR A 442 6.88 -21.21 -4.45
N MET A 443 6.65 -20.44 -5.52
CA MET A 443 5.84 -19.22 -5.46
C MET A 443 4.38 -19.52 -5.11
N PHE A 444 3.85 -20.67 -5.53
CA PHE A 444 2.53 -21.13 -5.12
C PHE A 444 2.47 -21.49 -3.64
N ILE A 445 3.55 -22.07 -3.09
CA ILE A 445 3.68 -22.32 -1.64
C ILE A 445 4.17 -21.04 -0.97
N GLY A 446 3.24 -20.11 -0.78
CA GLY A 446 3.49 -18.80 -0.18
C GLY A 446 4.04 -18.84 1.26
N ALA A 447 3.99 -17.67 1.91
CA ALA A 447 4.52 -17.52 3.26
C ALA A 447 3.55 -17.99 4.35
N ALA A 448 3.95 -17.81 5.61
CA ALA A 448 3.13 -18.25 6.74
C ALA A 448 1.84 -17.42 6.85
N SER A 449 0.72 -18.05 7.23
CA SER A 449 -0.52 -17.34 7.51
C SER A 449 -0.32 -16.30 8.62
N GLY A 450 -0.79 -15.06 8.45
CA GLY A 450 -0.52 -13.98 9.41
C GLY A 450 0.82 -13.28 9.23
N SER A 451 1.46 -13.45 8.08
CA SER A 451 2.66 -12.70 7.65
C SER A 451 2.28 -11.59 6.66
N THR A 452 3.28 -10.87 6.13
CA THR A 452 3.08 -9.89 5.05
C THR A 452 2.82 -10.54 3.69
N ALA A 453 3.23 -11.79 3.54
CA ALA A 453 3.19 -12.51 2.27
C ALA A 453 1.97 -13.45 2.17
N GLY A 454 1.38 -13.45 0.98
CA GLY A 454 0.17 -14.21 0.62
C GLY A 454 0.49 -15.50 -0.13
N GLY A 455 -0.56 -16.09 -0.70
CA GLY A 455 -0.49 -17.15 -1.70
C GLY A 455 -1.25 -16.77 -2.95
#